data_AF-A0AB35AM89-F1
#
_entry.id   AF-A0AB35AM89-F1
#
_cell.length_a   1.000
_cell.length_b   1.000
_cell.length_c   1.000
_cell.angle_alpha   90.00
_cell.angle_beta   90.00
_cell.angle_gamma   90.00
#
_symmetry.space_group_name_H-M   'P 1'
#
loop_
_entity.id
_entity.type
_entity.pdbx_description
1 polymer ?
#
loop_
_entity_poly.entity_id
_entity_poly.type
_entity_poly.pdbx_seq_one_letter_code
_entity_poly.pdbx_strand_id
1 'polypeptide(L)' 'MDASFIPGLLHAAEICDQFCSENAMISHDEILRICRAGEEMTMEKMDHSVIHTAKSHAAREIAAFLRRLASEGSKA' A
#
# COMPACT_ATOMS: atom_id res chain seq x y z
N MET A 1 -13.55 31.03 0.75
CA MET A 1 -12.86 29.74 0.53
C MET A 1 -13.89 28.69 0.85
N ASP A 2 -14.31 27.97 -0.19
CA ASP A 2 -15.23 26.87 -0.07
C ASP A 2 -14.57 25.75 0.77
N ALA A 3 -15.32 25.18 1.70
CA ALA A 3 -14.88 24.16 2.65
C ALA A 3 -14.73 22.77 2.00
N SER A 4 -14.93 22.69 0.69
CA SER A 4 -14.93 21.50 -0.17
C SER A 4 -13.55 20.91 -0.47
N PHE A 5 -12.50 21.73 -0.59
CA PHE A 5 -11.19 21.26 -1.06
C PHE A 5 -10.19 21.14 0.09
N ILE A 6 -9.93 19.91 0.57
CA ILE A 6 -8.84 19.63 1.49
C ILE A 6 -7.54 19.51 0.68
N PRO A 7 -6.62 20.50 0.75
CA PRO A 7 -5.40 20.47 -0.03
C PRO A 7 -4.54 19.27 0.35
N GLY A 8 -3.93 18.62 -0.65
CA GLY A 8 -2.97 17.54 -0.43
C GLY A 8 -3.56 16.14 -0.29
N LEU A 9 -4.89 15.93 -0.31
CA LEU A 9 -5.47 14.57 -0.28
C LEU A 9 -5.05 13.71 -1.48
N LEU A 10 -5.03 14.29 -2.68
CA LEU A 10 -4.60 13.57 -3.88
C LEU A 10 -3.11 13.21 -3.81
N HIS A 11 -2.29 14.13 -3.30
CA HIS A 11 -0.87 13.87 -3.09
C HIS A 11 -0.63 12.79 -2.03
N ALA A 12 -1.41 12.80 -0.94
CA ALA A 12 -1.37 11.72 0.06
C ALA A 12 -1.77 10.37 -0.56
N ALA A 13 -2.75 10.34 -1.48
CA ALA A 13 -3.11 9.11 -2.20
C ALA A 13 -1.98 8.62 -3.12
N GLU A 14 -1.25 9.53 -3.79
CA GLU A 14 -0.07 9.19 -4.59
C GLU A 14 1.04 8.57 -3.73
N ILE A 15 1.30 9.13 -2.54
CA ILE A 15 2.27 8.57 -1.59
C ILE A 15 1.83 7.16 -1.15
N CYS A 16 0.54 6.95 -0.90
CA CYS A 16 0.02 5.63 -0.58
C CYS A 16 0.18 4.63 -1.73
N ASP A 17 0.00 5.04 -2.99
CA ASP A 17 0.24 4.17 -4.15
C ASP A 17 1.72 3.80 -4.29
N GLN A 18 2.63 4.75 -4.06
CA GLN A 18 4.06 4.48 -4.07
C GLN A 18 4.42 3.48 -2.97
N PHE A 19 3.98 3.73 -1.73
CA PHE A 19 4.21 2.82 -0.62
C PHE A 19 3.58 1.44 -0.86
N CYS A 20 2.41 1.37 -1.49
CA CYS A 20 1.77 0.12 -1.92
C CYS A 20 2.68 -0.68 -2.85
N SER A 21 3.22 -0.01 -3.88
CA SER A 21 4.07 -0.62 -4.90
C SER A 21 5.40 -1.12 -4.33
N GLU A 22 6.06 -0.31 -3.50
CA GLU A 22 7.31 -0.67 -2.84
C GLU A 22 7.13 -1.89 -1.92
N ASN A 23 6.07 -1.92 -1.11
CA ASN A 23 5.81 -3.06 -0.24
C ASN A 23 5.45 -4.33 -1.02
N ALA A 24 4.72 -4.22 -2.13
CA ALA A 24 4.43 -5.37 -3.00
C ALA A 24 5.73 -5.96 -3.59
N MET A 25 6.65 -5.11 -4.04
CA MET A 25 7.95 -5.53 -4.55
C MET A 25 8.78 -6.24 -3.48
N ILE A 26 8.88 -5.67 -2.27
CA ILE A 26 9.63 -6.29 -1.16
C ILE A 26 9.07 -7.67 -0.81
N SER A 27 7.74 -7.79 -0.70
CA SER A 27 7.08 -9.05 -0.41
C SER A 27 7.40 -10.11 -1.48
N HIS A 28 7.27 -9.74 -2.75
CA HIS A 28 7.55 -10.63 -3.87
C HIS A 28 9.01 -11.07 -3.92
N ASP A 29 9.95 -10.14 -3.75
CA ASP A 29 11.39 -10.42 -3.80
C ASP A 29 11.81 -11.37 -2.66
N GLU A 30 11.22 -11.21 -1.48
CA GLU A 30 11.48 -12.09 -0.34
C GLU A 30 10.95 -13.52 -0.58
N ILE A 31 9.74 -13.64 -1.13
CA ILE A 31 9.18 -14.94 -1.52
C ILE A 31 10.07 -15.61 -2.57
N LEU A 32 10.51 -14.85 -3.59
CA LEU A 32 11.42 -15.36 -4.62
C LEU A 32 12.76 -15.80 -4.02
N ARG A 33 13.31 -15.05 -3.06
CA ARG A 33 14.56 -15.39 -2.38
C ARG A 33 14.45 -16.74 -1.68
N ILE A 34 13.39 -16.95 -0.90
CA ILE A 34 13.15 -18.21 -0.18
C ILE A 34 12.99 -19.37 -1.16
N CYS A 35 12.14 -19.20 -2.19
CA CYS A 35 11.91 -20.22 -3.20
C CYS A 35 13.20 -20.61 -3.95
N ARG A 36 14.04 -19.63 -4.31
CA ARG A 36 15.31 -19.88 -5.03
C ARG A 36 16.38 -20.52 -4.15
N ALA A 37 16.38 -20.23 -2.85
CA ALA A 37 17.31 -20.83 -1.91
C ALA A 37 16.99 -22.31 -1.62
N GLY A 38 15.82 -22.81 -2.05
CA GLY A 38 15.38 -24.18 -1.78
C GLY A 38 15.14 -24.43 -0.29
N GLU A 39 14.92 -23.35 0.47
CA GLU A 39 14.72 -23.41 1.90
C GLU A 39 13.35 -24.02 2.25
N GLU A 40 13.27 -24.74 3.37
CA GLU A 40 11.99 -25.14 3.93
C GLU A 40 11.18 -23.89 4.29
N MET A 41 9.93 -23.88 3.81
CA MET A 41 8.98 -22.79 4.00
C MET A 41 8.35 -22.89 5.39
N THR A 42 8.82 -22.08 6.33
CA THR A 42 8.23 -21.96 7.67
C THR A 42 7.42 -20.68 7.80
N MET A 43 6.51 -20.62 8.77
CA MET A 43 5.75 -19.41 9.07
C MET A 43 6.66 -18.22 9.36
N GLU A 44 7.68 -18.42 10.19
CA GLU A 44 8.62 -17.36 10.62
C GLU A 44 9.37 -16.74 9.44
N LYS A 45 9.70 -17.53 8.40
CA LYS A 45 10.34 -17.02 7.18
C LYS A 45 9.37 -16.24 6.29
N MET A 46 8.08 -16.54 6.38
CA MET A 46 7.04 -15.86 5.62
C MET A 46 6.56 -14.58 6.27
N ASP A 47 6.75 -14.41 7.59
CA ASP A 47 6.26 -13.24 8.35
C ASP A 47 6.65 -11.92 7.70
N HIS A 48 7.91 -11.78 7.27
CA HIS A 48 8.37 -10.55 6.64
C HIS A 48 7.61 -10.23 5.34
N SER A 49 7.46 -11.22 4.45
CA SER A 49 6.69 -11.07 3.21
C SER A 49 5.22 -10.75 3.49
N VAL A 50 4.61 -11.41 4.47
CA VAL A 50 3.22 -11.21 4.86
C VAL A 50 2.99 -9.81 5.42
N ILE A 51 3.90 -9.29 6.25
CA ILE A 51 3.84 -7.91 6.77
C ILE A 51 3.84 -6.90 5.62
N HIS A 52 4.72 -7.09 4.63
CA HIS A 52 4.80 -6.21 3.47
C HIS A 52 3.55 -6.33 2.57
N THR A 53 3.02 -7.53 2.36
CA THR A 53 1.74 -7.72 1.67
C THR A 53 0.60 -7.00 2.39
N ALA A 54 0.52 -7.09 3.73
CA ALA A 54 -0.50 -6.41 4.52
C ALA A 54 -0.38 -4.88 4.43
N LYS A 55 0.85 -4.34 4.50
CA LYS A 55 1.12 -2.91 4.29
C LYS A 55 0.72 -2.45 2.90
N SER A 56 1.03 -3.23 1.86
CA SER A 56 0.64 -2.95 0.48
C SER A 56 -0.88 -2.84 0.34
N HIS A 57 -1.62 -3.81 0.86
CA HIS A 57 -3.08 -3.78 0.85
C HIS A 57 -3.64 -2.58 1.63
N ALA A 58 -3.14 -2.33 2.85
CA ALA A 58 -3.60 -1.19 3.65
C ALA A 58 -3.39 0.14 2.91
N ALA A 59 -2.24 0.32 2.28
CA ALA A 59 -1.92 1.52 1.51
C ALA A 59 -2.87 1.71 0.31
N ARG A 60 -3.19 0.64 -0.41
CA ARG A 60 -4.17 0.68 -1.51
C ARG A 60 -5.55 1.12 -1.03
N GLU A 61 -6.03 0.57 0.09
CA GLU A 61 -7.34 0.93 0.64
C GLU A 61 -7.37 2.38 1.15
N ILE A 62 -6.28 2.85 1.77
CA ILE A 62 -6.14 4.25 2.19
C ILE A 62 -6.14 5.18 0.98
N ALA A 63 -5.39 4.87 -0.08
CA ALA A 63 -5.37 5.68 -1.30
C ALA A 63 -6.77 5.79 -1.94
N ALA A 64 -7.50 4.67 -2.00
CA ALA A 64 -8.89 4.66 -2.49
C ALA A 64 -9.82 5.50 -1.59
N PHE A 65 -9.63 5.44 -0.27
CA PHE A 65 -10.38 6.26 0.68
C PHE A 65 -10.11 7.76 0.51
N LEU A 66 -8.84 8.17 0.40
CA LEU A 66 -8.44 9.57 0.20
C LEU A 66 -9.00 10.14 -1.11
N ARG A 67 -9.01 9.36 -2.19
CA ARG A 67 -9.62 9.75 -3.47
C ARG A 67 -11.13 9.94 -3.36
N ARG A 68 -11.83 9.08 -2.62
CA ARG A 68 -13.27 9.24 -2.35
C ARG A 68 -13.54 10.53 -1.60
N LEU A 69 -12.79 10.82 -0.53
CA LEU A 69 -12.91 12.06 0.23
C LEU A 69 -12.69 13.30 -0.65
N ALA A 70 -11.65 13.30 -1.50
CA ALA A 70 -11.39 14.41 -2.42
C ALA A 70 -12.55 14.61 -3.42
N SER A 71 -13.14 13.51 -3.92
CA SER A 71 -14.26 13.56 -4.86
C SER A 71 -15.58 14.01 -4.22
N GLU A 72 -15.82 13.68 -2.95
CA GLU A 72 -16.99 14.13 -2.19
C GLU A 72 -16.87 15.60 -1.83
N GLY A 73 -15.67 16.03 -1.43
CA GLY A 73 -15.35 17.44 -1.25
C GLY A 73 -15.63 18.27 -2.50
N SER A 74 -15.15 17.83 -3.67
CA SER A 74 -15.34 18.53 -4.96
C SER A 74 -16.79 18.70 -5.45
N LYS A 75 -17.79 18.11 -4.77
CA LYS A 75 -19.21 18.23 -5.14
C LYS A 75 -19.97 19.29 -4.35
N ALA A 76 -19.35 19.89 -3.33
CA ALA A 76 -19.93 20.99 -2.57
C ALA A 76 -19.68 22.34 -3.26
#